data_AF-A0A246FL74-F1
#
_entry.id   AF-A0A246FL74-F1
#
_cell.length_a   1.000
_cell.length_b   1.000
_cell.length_c   1.000
_cell.angle_alpha   90.00
_cell.angle_beta   90.00
_cell.angle_gamma   90.00
#
_symmetry.space_group_name_H-M   'P 1'
#
loop_
_entity.id
_entity.type
_entity.pdbx_description
1 polymer ?
#
loop_
_entity_poly.entity_id
_entity_poly.type
_entity_poly.pdbx_seq_one_letter_code
_entity_poly.pdbx_strand_id
1 'polypeptide(L)'
;MKRFWDPGISQTILFVFGVFTFVIASYGTLVKGGIEGLYDNYLLFMISFACILGLRYLRQRDKEAAAEAAAARQAELKKASKPTKKGKKRK
;
A
#
# COMPACT_ATOMS: atom_id res chain seq x y z
N MET A 1 -14.77 12.82 -5.54
CA MET A 1 -13.95 12.99 -6.76
C MET A 1 -13.82 11.64 -7.43
N LYS A 2 -14.17 11.50 -8.72
CA LYS A 2 -13.96 10.25 -9.50
C LYS A 2 -12.48 9.87 -9.35
N ARG A 3 -12.19 8.69 -8.81
CA ARG A 3 -10.83 8.15 -8.80
C ARG A 3 -10.44 7.87 -10.24
N PHE A 4 -9.77 8.83 -10.88
CA PHE A 4 -9.21 8.67 -12.23
C PHE A 4 -8.17 7.54 -12.27
N TRP A 5 -7.63 7.16 -11.10
CA TRP A 5 -6.62 6.12 -10.92
C TRP A 5 -7.13 4.98 -10.04
N ASP A 6 -7.04 3.76 -10.55
CA ASP A 6 -7.22 2.55 -9.78
C ASP A 6 -6.00 2.39 -8.82
N PRO A 7 -6.22 2.26 -7.50
CA PRO A 7 -5.15 1.97 -6.55
C PRO A 7 -4.22 0.82 -6.99
N GLY A 8 -4.75 -0.21 -7.64
CA GLY A 8 -3.93 -1.33 -8.14
C GLY A 8 -2.93 -0.92 -9.23
N ILE A 9 -3.36 -0.06 -10.17
CA ILE A 9 -2.50 0.45 -11.24
C ILE A 9 -1.38 1.32 -10.65
N SER A 10 -1.71 2.17 -9.68
CA SER A 10 -0.74 3.03 -9.01
C SER A 10 0.40 2.27 -8.34
N GLN A 11 0.05 1.20 -7.64
CA GLN A 11 0.99 0.34 -6.93
C GLN A 11 1.86 -0.47 -7.89
N THR A 12 1.28 -0.90 -9.02
CA THR A 12 2.00 -1.62 -10.06
C THR A 12 3.06 -0.72 -10.70
N ILE A 13 2.70 0.52 -11.02
CA ILE A 13 3.65 1.49 -11.58
C ILE A 13 4.77 1.79 -10.59
N LEU A 14 4.45 2.04 -9.31
CA LEU A 14 5.48 2.25 -8.28
C LEU A 14 6.43 1.05 -8.16
N PHE A 15 5.90 -0.18 -8.23
CA PHE A 15 6.72 -1.38 -8.19
C PHE A 15 7.64 -1.49 -9.41
N VAL A 16 7.08 -1.42 -10.62
CA VAL A 16 7.85 -1.56 -11.87
C VAL A 16 8.90 -0.46 -11.97
N PHE A 17 8.53 0.79 -11.68
CA PHE A 17 9.46 1.91 -11.74
C PHE A 17 10.55 1.83 -10.66
N GLY A 18 10.20 1.40 -9.44
CA GLY A 18 11.16 1.18 -8.36
C GLY A 18 12.19 0.10 -8.70
N VAL A 19 11.76 -1.03 -9.27
CA VAL A 19 12.66 -2.12 -9.70
C VAL A 19 13.51 -1.69 -10.89
N PHE A 20 12.89 -1.04 -11.89
CA PHE A 20 13.60 -0.57 -13.07
C PHE A 20 14.73 0.40 -12.74
N THR A 21 14.44 1.42 -11.92
CA THR A 21 15.44 2.40 -11.48
C THR A 21 16.55 1.76 -10.65
N PHE A 22 16.23 0.78 -9.79
CA PHE A 22 17.22 0.01 -9.04
C PHE A 22 18.19 -0.76 -9.95
N VAL A 23 17.66 -1.44 -10.97
CA VAL A 23 18.47 -2.26 -11.89
C VAL A 23 19.42 -1.37 -12.70
N ILE A 24 18.93 -0.23 -13.21
CA ILE A 24 19.76 0.73 -13.94
C ILE A 24 20.86 1.29 -13.03
N ALA A 25 20.51 1.73 -11.82
CA ALA A 25 21.48 2.27 -10.86
C ALA A 25 22.56 1.25 -10.49
N SER A 26 22.15 -0.01 -10.27
CA SER A 26 23.05 -1.12 -9.95
C SER A 26 24.00 -1.43 -11.09
N TYR A 27 23.49 -1.52 -12.33
CA TYR A 27 24.32 -1.72 -13.50
C TYR A 27 25.32 -0.57 -13.70
N GLY A 28 24.84 0.69 -13.64
CA GLY A 28 25.70 1.86 -13.77
C GLY A 28 26.80 1.92 -12.71
N THR A 29 26.47 1.54 -11.47
CA THR A 29 27.42 1.48 -10.36
C THR A 29 28.48 0.39 -10.58
N LEU A 30 28.08 -0.79 -11.07
CA LEU A 30 29.00 -1.88 -11.37
C LEU A 30 29.93 -1.57 -12.55
N VAL A 31 29.42 -0.88 -13.58
CA VAL A 31 30.20 -0.51 -14.77
C VAL A 31 31.25 0.56 -14.46
N LYS A 32 30.88 1.62 -13.71
CA LYS A 32 31.85 2.63 -13.27
C LYS A 32 32.78 2.10 -12.18
N GLY A 33 32.26 1.26 -11.30
CA GLY A 33 32.99 0.71 -10.16
C GLY A 33 33.24 1.71 -9.04
N GLY A 34 33.58 1.17 -7.87
CA GLY A 34 33.98 1.95 -6.70
C GLY A 34 32.90 2.88 -6.13
N ILE A 35 33.36 3.81 -5.29
CA ILE A 35 32.49 4.80 -4.62
C ILE A 35 31.98 5.87 -5.60
N GLU A 36 32.73 6.18 -6.64
CA GLU A 36 32.35 7.18 -7.65
C GLU A 36 31.12 6.74 -8.45
N GLY A 37 31.09 5.48 -8.89
CA GLY A 37 29.90 4.90 -9.53
C GLY A 37 28.66 4.92 -8.63
N LEU A 38 28.84 4.78 -7.31
CA LEU A 38 27.73 4.86 -6.35
C LEU A 38 27.19 6.28 -6.22
N TYR A 39 28.06 7.29 -6.14
CA TYR A 39 27.64 8.70 -6.05
C TYR A 39 26.92 9.17 -7.31
N ASP A 40 27.39 8.77 -8.49
CA ASP A 40 26.77 9.13 -9.76
C ASP A 40 25.36 8.56 -9.91
N ASN A 41 25.11 7.38 -9.33
CA ASN A 41 23.82 6.71 -9.38
C ASN A 41 22.98 6.89 -8.11
N TYR A 42 23.45 7.68 -7.15
CA TYR A 42 22.81 7.87 -5.84
C TYR A 42 21.35 8.30 -5.96
N LEU A 43 21.05 9.26 -6.84
CA LEU A 43 19.68 9.74 -7.06
C LEU A 43 18.76 8.64 -7.58
N LEU A 44 19.25 7.76 -8.46
CA LEU A 44 18.44 6.64 -8.96
C LEU A 44 18.13 5.63 -7.85
N PHE A 45 19.09 5.37 -6.96
CA PHE A 45 18.82 4.57 -5.76
C PHE A 45 17.79 5.24 -4.85
N MET A 46 17.91 6.54 -4.59
CA MET A 46 16.93 7.27 -3.77
C MET A 46 15.53 7.22 -4.36
N ILE A 47 15.38 7.39 -5.68
CA ILE A 47 14.10 7.27 -6.38
C ILE A 47 13.55 5.86 -6.23
N SER A 48 14.37 4.83 -6.45
CA SER A 48 13.96 3.44 -6.26
C SER A 48 13.44 3.19 -4.85
N PHE A 49 14.20 3.59 -3.83
CA PHE A 49 13.79 3.44 -2.43
C PHE A 49 12.50 4.21 -2.13
N ALA A 50 12.36 5.44 -2.64
CA ALA A 50 11.14 6.22 -2.48
C ALA A 50 9.92 5.50 -3.08
N CYS A 51 10.06 4.88 -4.26
CA CYS A 51 8.99 4.10 -4.87
C CYS A 51 8.59 2.88 -4.03
N ILE A 52 9.57 2.13 -3.50
CA ILE A 52 9.31 0.96 -2.66
C ILE A 52 8.69 1.36 -1.32
N LEU A 53 9.18 2.42 -0.69
CA LEU A 53 8.61 2.97 0.54
C LEU A 53 7.18 3.46 0.34
N GLY A 54 6.94 4.20 -0.76
CA GLY A 54 5.60 4.64 -1.15
C GLY A 54 4.64 3.47 -1.37
N LEU A 55 5.09 2.43 -2.08
CA LEU A 55 4.31 1.20 -2.28
C LEU A 55 3.96 0.52 -0.95
N ARG A 56 4.94 0.40 -0.05
CA ARG A 56 4.73 -0.19 1.28
C ARG A 56 3.70 0.61 2.08
N TYR A 57 3.81 1.94 2.05
CA TYR A 57 2.88 2.84 2.73
C TYR A 57 1.44 2.66 2.21
N LEU A 58 1.24 2.67 0.89
CA LEU A 58 -0.09 2.47 0.30
C LEU A 58 -0.70 1.12 0.67
N ARG A 59 0.09 0.04 0.59
CA ARG A 59 -0.37 -1.30 0.98
C ARG A 59 -0.72 -1.40 2.46
N GLN A 60 -0.05 -0.65 3.33
CA GLN A 60 -0.40 -0.60 4.74
C GLN A 60 -1.77 0.07 4.93
N ARG A 61 -2.03 1.17 4.23
CA ARG A 61 -3.33 1.87 4.29
C ARG A 61 -4.48 1.02 3.76
N ASP A 62 -4.24 0.25 2.69
CA ASP A 62 -5.25 -0.66 2.17
C ASP A 62 -5.59 -1.77 3.17
N LYS A 63 -4.60 -2.27 3.93
CA LYS A 63 -4.83 -3.25 5.00
C LYS A 63 -5.63 -2.65 6.15
N GLU A 64 -5.32 -1.42 6.55
CA GLU A 64 -6.05 -0.70 7.59
C GLU A 64 -7.52 -0.49 7.17
N ALA A 65 -7.75 -0.01 5.95
CA ALA A 65 -9.09 0.18 5.41
C ALA A 65 -9.88 -1.14 5.30
N ALA A 66 -9.22 -2.24 4.92
CA ALA A 66 -9.84 -3.56 4.88
C ALA A 66 -10.21 -4.06 6.28
N ALA A 67 -9.38 -3.80 7.30
CA ALA A 67 -9.65 -4.17 8.68
C ALA A 67 -10.85 -3.40 9.26
N GLU A 68 -10.94 -2.10 8.98
CA GLU A 68 -12.10 -1.26 9.35
C GLU A 68 -13.39 -1.75 8.69
N ALA A 69 -13.35 -2.06 7.40
CA ALA A 69 -14.50 -2.60 6.67
C ALA A 69 -14.94 -3.96 7.24
N ALA A 70 -14.00 -4.83 7.62
CA ALA A 70 -14.31 -6.11 8.25
C ALA A 70 -14.95 -5.92 9.63
N ALA A 71 -14.46 -4.98 10.45
CA ALA A 71 -15.04 -4.66 11.76
C ALA A 71 -16.47 -4.11 11.64
N ALA A 72 -16.72 -3.25 10.65
CA ALA A 72 -18.06 -2.72 10.36
C ALA A 72 -19.05 -3.85 10.00
N ARG A 73 -18.65 -4.78 9.12
CA ARG A 73 -19.48 -5.95 8.76
C ARG A 73 -19.80 -6.83 9.97
N GLN A 74 -18.83 -7.05 10.86
CA GLN A 74 -19.08 -7.82 12.09
C GLN A 74 -20.01 -7.09 13.07
N ALA A 75 -19.93 -5.76 13.14
CA ALA A 75 -20.82 -4.95 13.98
C ALA A 75 -22.28 -4.97 13.46
N GLU A 76 -22.47 -4.96 12.14
CA GLU A 76 -23.79 -5.11 11.51
C GLU A 76 -24.39 -6.51 11.78
N LEU A 77 -23.60 -7.57 11.64
CA LEU A 77 -24.02 -8.93 11.96
C LEU A 77 -24.42 -9.10 13.43
N LYS A 78 -23.65 -8.50 14.37
CA LYS A 78 -23.97 -8.50 15.81
C LYS A 78 -25.21 -7.67 16.16
N LYS A 79 -25.53 -6.64 15.37
CA LYS A 79 -26.79 -5.86 15.53
C LYS A 79 -27.98 -6.64 14.99
N ALA A 80 -27.84 -7.33 13.86
CA ALA A 80 -28.88 -8.17 13.28
C ALA A 80 -29.19 -9.42 14.12
N SER A 81 -28.22 -9.94 14.88
CA SER A 81 -28.40 -11.13 15.73
C SER A 81 -28.91 -10.84 17.14
N LYS A 82 -29.16 -9.58 17.54
CA LYS A 82 -29.76 -9.28 18.85
C LYS A 82 -31.26 -9.60 18.79
N PRO A 83 -31.76 -10.61 19.54
CA PRO A 83 -33.18 -10.87 19.58
C PRO A 83 -33.86 -9.68 20.24
N THR A 84 -34.82 -9.09 19.52
CA THR A 84 -35.70 -8.06 20.04
C THR A 84 -36.41 -8.61 21.29
N LYS A 85 -35.90 -8.29 22.49
CA LYS A 85 -36.62 -8.48 23.75
C LYS A 85 -37.82 -7.51 23.74
N LYS A 86 -38.83 -7.82 22.94
CA LYS A 86 -40.14 -7.18 23.04
C LYS A 86 -40.75 -7.70 24.33
N GLY A 87 -40.70 -6.85 25.34
CA GLY A 87 -41.14 -7.13 26.69
C GLY A 87 -42.55 -7.69 26.71
N LYS A 88 -42.66 -8.85 27.36
CA LYS A 88 -43.84 -9.42 27.98
C LYS A 88 -44.58 -8.34 28.77
N LYS A 89 -45.59 -7.69 28.18
CA LYS A 89 -46.59 -6.94 28.95
C LYS A 89 -47.54 -7.97 29.54
N ARG A 90 -47.54 -8.03 30.87
CA ARG A 90 -48.16 -9.02 31.74
C ARG A 90 -49.40 -8.35 32.35
N LYS A 91 -50.55 -8.99 32.20
CA LYS A 91 -51.88 -8.71 32.78
C LYS A 91 -52.58 -7.44 32.31
#